data_AF-A0A518K8W1-F1
#
_entry.id   AF-A0A518K8W1-F1
#
_cell.length_a   1.000
_cell.length_b   1.000
_cell.length_c   1.000
_cell.angle_alpha   90.00
_cell.angle_beta   90.00
_cell.angle_gamma   90.00
#
_symmetry.space_group_name_H-M   'P 1'
#
loop_
_entity.id
_entity.type
_entity.pdbx_description
1 polymer ?
#
loop_
_entity_poly.entity_id
_entity_poly.type
_entity_poly.pdbx_seq_one_letter_code
_entity_poly.pdbx_strand_id
1 'polypeptide(L)'
;MFDGFLQRWRDWTGDKSLSDAIRAQLRRSGYAVHASQTRDVHLAAVERPGWVQVWTFRVETHRMSAAPNAQVPNAREPVLLYGVSLNDGRKTGTKVLLTEDEPTRRQQLEAWAEGLLRRPERR
;
A
#
# COMPACT_ATOMS: atom_id res chain seq x y z
N MET A 1 14.87 19.41 13.16
CA MET A 1 15.00 19.52 11.68
C MET A 1 15.36 18.17 11.01
N PHE A 2 15.80 17.14 11.76
CA PHE A 2 16.07 15.80 11.22
C PHE A 2 14.81 14.91 11.05
N ASP A 3 13.75 15.14 11.84
CA ASP A 3 12.56 14.28 11.83
C ASP A 3 11.81 14.28 10.49
N GLY A 4 11.69 15.43 9.83
CA GLY A 4 11.01 15.51 8.53
C GLY A 4 11.74 14.74 7.42
N PHE A 5 13.07 14.61 7.50
CA PHE A 5 13.84 13.83 6.55
C PHE A 5 13.63 12.33 6.75
N LEU A 6 13.68 11.87 8.00
CA LEU A 6 13.45 10.46 8.35
C LEU A 6 12.03 10.01 8.00
N GLN A 7 11.04 10.87 8.24
CA GLN A 7 9.66 10.57 7.88
C GLN A 7 9.46 10.46 6.37
N ARG A 8 10.04 11.38 5.60
CA ARG A 8 10.01 11.32 4.13
C ARG A 8 10.69 10.05 3.61
N TRP A 9 11.75 9.57 4.24
CA TRP A 9 12.38 8.29 3.90
C TRP A 9 11.50 7.09 4.24
N ARG A 10 10.77 7.13 5.36
CA ARG A 10 9.83 6.07 5.77
C ARG A 10 8.61 5.98 4.85
N ASP A 11 8.16 7.10 4.33
CA ASP A 11 7.02 7.18 3.42
C ASP A 11 7.41 6.98 1.95
N TRP A 12 8.72 6.92 1.67
CA TRP A 12 9.22 6.75 0.32
C TRP A 12 9.15 5.29 -0.12
N THR A 13 8.41 5.02 -1.19
CA THR A 13 8.33 3.69 -1.81
C THR A 13 9.61 3.27 -2.50
N GLY A 14 10.50 4.20 -2.87
CA GLY A 14 11.77 3.92 -3.56
C GLY A 14 11.67 3.33 -4.98
N ASP A 15 10.50 2.81 -5.35
CA ASP A 15 10.22 2.07 -6.58
C ASP A 15 8.98 2.64 -7.28
N LYS A 16 9.19 3.12 -8.51
CA LYS A 16 8.13 3.64 -9.37
C LYS A 16 7.08 2.57 -9.69
N SER A 17 7.51 1.34 -9.89
CA SER A 17 6.64 0.20 -10.22
C SER A 17 5.64 -0.07 -9.09
N LEU A 18 6.12 -0.02 -7.84
CA LEU A 18 5.27 -0.14 -6.66
C LEU A 18 4.27 1.02 -6.57
N SER A 19 4.74 2.27 -6.75
CA SER A 19 3.86 3.44 -6.74
C SER A 19 2.76 3.36 -7.81
N ASP A 20 3.11 2.94 -9.02
CA ASP A 20 2.15 2.80 -10.12
C ASP A 20 1.17 1.66 -9.87
N ALA A 21 1.61 0.55 -9.28
CA ALA A 21 0.74 -0.56 -8.88
C ALA A 21 -0.26 -0.16 -7.77
N ILE A 22 0.18 0.61 -6.77
CA ILE A 22 -0.70 1.16 -5.72
C ILE A 22 -1.76 2.07 -6.33
N ARG A 23 -1.35 3.00 -7.21
CA ARG A 23 -2.27 3.92 -7.91
C ARG A 23 -3.27 3.18 -8.79
N ALA A 24 -2.83 2.15 -9.50
CA ALA A 24 -3.69 1.30 -10.29
C ALA A 24 -4.73 0.58 -9.42
N GLN A 25 -4.32 0.05 -8.26
CA GLN A 25 -5.22 -0.59 -7.32
C GLN A 25 -6.23 0.39 -6.71
N LEU A 26 -5.80 1.57 -6.28
CA LEU A 26 -6.70 2.63 -5.79
C LEU A 26 -7.76 2.98 -6.82
N ARG A 27 -7.38 3.14 -8.10
CA ARG A 27 -8.31 3.42 -9.18
C ARG A 27 -9.32 2.29 -9.37
N ARG A 28 -8.87 1.03 -9.37
CA ARG A 28 -9.74 -0.15 -9.50
C ARG A 28 -10.76 -0.25 -8.37
N SER A 29 -10.37 0.16 -7.16
CA SER A 29 -11.21 0.11 -5.97
C SER A 29 -12.08 1.36 -5.74
N GLY A 30 -12.08 2.34 -6.68
CA GLY A 30 -12.93 3.53 -6.59
C GLY A 30 -12.43 4.61 -5.62
N TYR A 31 -11.14 4.63 -5.28
CA TYR A 31 -10.54 5.63 -4.41
C TYR A 31 -9.89 6.79 -5.16
N ALA A 32 -9.75 7.93 -4.49
CA ALA A 32 -9.13 9.14 -5.01
C ALA A 32 -7.60 9.03 -5.14
N VAL A 33 -7.14 8.63 -6.32
CA VAL A 33 -5.70 8.45 -6.63
C VAL A 33 -4.89 9.75 -6.50
N HIS A 34 -5.42 10.89 -6.94
CA HIS A 34 -4.68 12.16 -6.94
C HIS A 34 -4.53 12.79 -5.55
N ALA A 35 -5.40 12.39 -4.61
CA ALA A 35 -5.39 12.85 -3.24
C ALA A 35 -4.80 11.81 -2.28
N SER A 36 -4.23 10.71 -2.80
CA SER A 36 -3.70 9.66 -1.94
C SER A 36 -2.27 9.96 -1.47
N GLN A 37 -2.00 9.59 -0.23
CA GLN A 37 -0.67 9.65 0.37
C GLN A 37 -0.31 8.26 0.89
N THR A 38 0.79 7.69 0.37
CA THR A 38 1.35 6.44 0.88
C THR A 38 2.26 6.75 2.07
N ARG A 39 2.10 6.00 3.16
CA ARG A 39 2.83 6.16 4.43
C ARG A 39 3.36 4.83 4.91
N ASP A 40 4.35 4.88 5.81
CA ASP A 40 4.84 3.72 6.56
C ASP A 40 5.24 2.53 5.65
N VAL A 41 6.04 2.80 4.63
CA VAL A 41 6.45 1.77 3.66
C VAL A 41 7.57 0.91 4.25
N HIS A 42 7.32 -0.39 4.35
CA HIS A 42 8.22 -1.33 5.03
C HIS A 42 8.38 -2.64 4.26
N LEU A 43 9.63 -3.08 4.08
CA LEU A 43 9.91 -4.42 3.58
C LEU A 43 9.65 -5.43 4.70
N ALA A 44 8.63 -6.26 4.53
CA ALA A 44 8.18 -7.23 5.52
C ALA A 44 8.81 -8.62 5.32
N ALA A 45 8.98 -9.05 4.08
CA ALA A 45 9.61 -10.34 3.78
C ALA A 45 10.34 -10.34 2.43
N VAL A 46 11.33 -11.24 2.28
CA VAL A 46 12.14 -11.35 1.06
C VAL A 46 12.63 -12.79 0.81
N GLU A 47 12.67 -13.21 -0.46
CA GLU A 47 13.40 -14.41 -0.92
C GLU A 47 14.82 -14.00 -1.34
N ARG A 48 15.88 -14.64 -0.84
CA ARG A 48 17.26 -14.38 -1.29
C ARG A 48 17.49 -15.01 -2.68
N PRO A 49 18.25 -14.34 -3.58
CA PRO A 49 18.99 -13.10 -3.41
C PRO A 49 18.20 -11.77 -3.51
N GLY A 50 16.87 -11.79 -3.57
CA GLY A 50 16.02 -10.58 -3.55
C GLY A 50 14.87 -10.60 -4.55
N TRP A 51 14.62 -11.74 -5.22
CA TRP A 51 13.67 -11.85 -6.33
C TRP A 51 12.23 -11.61 -5.91
N VAL A 52 11.85 -12.12 -4.73
CA VAL A 52 10.51 -11.93 -4.19
C VAL A 52 10.60 -11.02 -2.99
N GLN A 53 9.81 -9.96 -2.99
CA GLN A 53 9.73 -8.98 -1.92
C GLN A 53 8.28 -8.71 -1.56
N VAL A 54 7.98 -8.73 -0.26
CA VAL A 54 6.68 -8.37 0.29
C VAL A 54 6.84 -7.09 1.08
N TRP A 55 6.06 -6.08 0.72
CA TRP A 55 6.04 -4.78 1.37
C TRP A 55 4.70 -4.53 2.03
N THR A 56 4.71 -3.85 3.16
CA THR A 56 3.53 -3.31 3.82
C THR A 56 3.58 -1.79 3.78
N PHE A 57 2.41 -1.16 3.77
CA PHE A 57 2.27 0.30 3.77
C PHE A 57 0.85 0.68 4.19
N ARG A 58 0.64 1.97 4.43
CA ARG A 58 -0.68 2.57 4.61
C ARG A 58 -0.95 3.58 3.50
N VAL A 59 -2.21 3.78 3.16
CA VAL A 59 -2.64 4.82 2.21
C VAL A 59 -3.76 5.62 2.83
N GLU A 60 -3.53 6.92 2.98
CA GLU A 60 -4.57 7.89 3.32
C GLU A 60 -5.16 8.42 2.01
N THR A 61 -6.47 8.31 1.81
CA THR A 61 -7.15 8.76 0.58
C THR A 61 -8.60 9.12 0.87
N HIS A 62 -9.41 9.31 -0.17
CA HIS A 62 -10.84 9.55 -0.05
C HIS A 62 -11.64 8.55 -0.88
N ARG A 63 -12.79 8.12 -0.38
CA ARG A 63 -13.76 7.33 -1.15
C ARG A 63 -14.47 8.24 -2.15
N MET A 64 -14.59 7.81 -3.40
CA MET A 64 -15.41 8.52 -4.38
C MET A 64 -16.87 8.08 -4.23
N SER A 65 -17.73 8.94 -3.67
CA SER A 65 -19.17 8.69 -3.68
C SER A 65 -19.71 8.91 -5.10
N ALA A 66 -20.24 7.86 -5.72
CA ALA A 66 -20.87 7.90 -7.04
C ALA A 66 -22.39 8.12 -6.96
N ALA A 67 -22.91 8.71 -5.87
CA ALA A 67 -24.34 8.92 -5.72
C ALA A 67 -24.81 10.13 -6.55
N PRO A 68 -25.64 9.95 -7.61
CA PRO A 68 -26.18 11.05 -8.40
C PRO A 68 -27.16 11.97 -7.63
N ASN A 69 -27.61 11.53 -6.44
CA ASN A 69 -28.55 12.25 -5.56
C ASN A 69 -27.93 12.72 -4.24
N ALA A 70 -26.60 12.74 -4.10
CA ALA A 70 -26.00 13.31 -2.90
C ALA A 70 -26.32 14.82 -2.83
N GLN A 71 -27.02 15.26 -1.78
CA GLN A 71 -27.31 16.68 -1.49
C GLN A 71 -26.06 17.58 -1.49
N VAL A 72 -24.86 16.99 -1.42
CA VAL A 72 -23.58 17.67 -1.61
C VAL A 72 -22.79 16.96 -2.72
N PRO A 73 -22.69 17.54 -3.93
CA PRO A 73 -21.81 17.00 -4.95
C PRO A 73 -20.36 17.06 -4.44
N ASN A 74 -19.65 15.92 -4.43
CA ASN A 74 -18.27 15.76 -3.98
C ASN A 74 -18.01 15.61 -2.46
N ALA A 75 -18.91 15.01 -1.68
CA ALA A 75 -18.55 14.56 -0.33
C ALA A 75 -17.41 13.53 -0.42
N ARG A 76 -16.19 13.96 -0.08
CA ARG A 76 -14.97 13.13 -0.04
C ARG A 76 -14.83 12.60 1.38
N GLU A 77 -15.21 11.34 1.60
CA GLU A 77 -15.02 10.68 2.89
C GLU A 77 -13.55 10.26 3.02
N PRO A 78 -12.79 10.78 3.99
CA PRO A 78 -11.41 10.35 4.22
C PRO A 78 -11.39 8.89 4.69
N VAL A 79 -10.47 8.10 4.13
CA VAL A 79 -10.32 6.68 4.43
C VAL A 79 -8.85 6.33 4.57
N LEU A 80 -8.55 5.49 5.58
CA LEU A 80 -7.26 4.88 5.78
C LEU A 80 -7.30 3.44 5.25
N LEU A 81 -6.39 3.12 4.34
CA LEU A 81 -6.25 1.79 3.77
C LEU A 81 -4.95 1.15 4.24
N TYR A 82 -5.03 -0.13 4.59
CA TYR A 82 -3.88 -0.98 4.86
C TYR A 82 -3.49 -1.72 3.58
N GLY A 83 -2.22 -1.57 3.20
CA GLY A 83 -1.66 -2.11 1.99
C GLY A 83 -0.66 -3.24 2.23
N VAL A 84 -0.68 -4.22 1.34
CA VAL A 84 0.41 -5.19 1.17
C VAL A 84 0.66 -5.38 -0.32
N SER A 85 1.94 -5.48 -0.70
CA SER A 85 2.32 -5.75 -2.08
C SER A 85 3.33 -6.89 -2.17
N LEU A 86 3.19 -7.73 -3.19
CA LEU A 86 4.13 -8.79 -3.55
C LEU A 86 4.72 -8.46 -4.91
N ASN A 87 6.04 -8.25 -4.94
CA ASN A 87 6.82 -8.10 -6.15
C ASN A 87 7.67 -9.35 -6.36
N ASP A 88 7.55 -10.00 -7.52
CA ASP A 88 8.39 -11.12 -7.95
C ASP A 88 9.11 -10.67 -9.22
N GLY A 89 10.40 -10.35 -9.11
CA GLY A 89 11.22 -9.81 -10.22
C GLY A 89 11.38 -10.76 -11.41
N ARG A 90 10.91 -12.01 -11.30
CA ARG A 90 10.83 -12.97 -12.41
C ARG A 90 9.52 -12.86 -13.19
N LYS A 91 8.51 -12.18 -12.64
CA LYS A 91 7.16 -12.06 -13.21
C LYS A 91 6.87 -10.61 -13.55
N THR A 92 5.95 -10.41 -14.49
CA THR A 92 5.51 -9.07 -14.86
C THR A 92 4.50 -8.54 -13.85
N GLY A 93 4.88 -7.46 -13.16
CA GLY A 93 3.98 -6.63 -12.36
C GLY A 93 3.97 -6.95 -10.86
N THR A 94 3.54 -5.96 -10.09
CA THR A 94 3.42 -6.04 -8.63
C THR A 94 1.98 -6.33 -8.25
N LYS A 95 1.75 -7.37 -7.44
CA LYS A 95 0.43 -7.63 -6.85
C LYS A 95 0.24 -6.70 -5.66
N VAL A 96 -0.92 -6.07 -5.55
CA VAL A 96 -1.25 -5.14 -4.47
C VAL A 96 -2.64 -5.46 -3.93
N LEU A 97 -2.75 -5.59 -2.61
CA LEU A 97 -4.01 -5.58 -1.89
C LEU A 97 -4.12 -4.27 -1.10
N LEU A 98 -5.30 -3.65 -1.15
CA LEU A 98 -5.70 -2.53 -0.31
C LEU A 98 -7.00 -2.91 0.40
N THR A 99 -7.08 -2.69 1.71
CA THR A 99 -8.25 -3.00 2.52
C THR A 99 -8.39 -1.96 3.64
N GLU A 100 -9.62 -1.71 4.08
CA GLU A 100 -9.91 -0.89 5.26
C GLU A 100 -9.66 -1.67 6.57
N ASP A 101 -9.56 -3.00 6.47
CA ASP A 101 -9.41 -3.90 7.62
C ASP A 101 -7.96 -4.39 7.81
N GLU A 102 -7.34 -4.00 8.93
CA GLU A 102 -5.97 -4.40 9.24
C GLU A 102 -5.77 -5.93 9.38
N PRO A 103 -6.64 -6.68 10.08
CA PRO A 103 -6.60 -8.14 10.11
C PRO A 103 -6.51 -8.79 8.71
N THR A 104 -7.31 -8.31 7.76
CA THR A 104 -7.28 -8.79 6.36
C THR A 104 -5.91 -8.54 5.72
N ARG A 105 -5.33 -7.34 5.91
CA ARG A 105 -3.96 -7.04 5.43
C ARG A 105 -2.93 -7.96 6.08
N ARG A 106 -3.06 -8.25 7.38
CA ARG A 106 -2.16 -9.14 8.12
C ARG A 106 -2.25 -10.57 7.60
N GLN A 107 -3.47 -11.11 7.41
CA GLN A 107 -3.67 -12.44 6.85
C GLN A 107 -3.05 -12.56 5.45
N GLN A 108 -3.23 -11.54 4.60
CA GLN A 108 -2.64 -11.55 3.27
C GLN A 108 -1.10 -11.49 3.31
N LEU A 109 -0.53 -10.71 4.23
CA LEU A 109 0.91 -10.68 4.47
C LEU A 109 1.42 -12.06 4.87
N GLU A 110 0.76 -12.74 5.82
CA GLU A 110 1.14 -14.08 6.24
C GLU A 110 1.19 -15.06 5.06
N ALA A 111 0.14 -15.05 4.23
CA ALA A 111 0.04 -15.91 3.06
C ALA A 111 1.11 -15.59 1.99
N TRP A 112 1.46 -14.32 1.77
CA TRP A 112 2.48 -13.95 0.78
C TRP A 112 3.92 -14.06 1.31
N ALA A 113 4.10 -14.00 2.62
CA ALA A 113 5.39 -14.15 3.29
C ALA A 113 5.70 -15.61 3.66
N GLU A 114 4.82 -16.55 3.33
CA GLU A 114 5.05 -17.97 3.58
C GLU A 114 6.33 -18.45 2.88
N GLY A 115 7.22 -19.09 3.64
CA GLY A 115 8.52 -19.56 3.15
C GLY A 115 9.57 -18.45 2.88
N LEU A 116 9.26 -17.18 3.14
CA LEU A 116 10.18 -16.05 2.94
C LEU A 116 10.93 -15.68 4.22
N LEU A 117 12.10 -15.05 4.06
CA LEU A 117 12.83 -14.47 5.18
C LEU A 117 12.09 -13.21 5.66
N ARG A 118 11.67 -13.21 6.92
CA ARG A 118 10.94 -12.09 7.50
C ARG A 118 11.90 -11.07 8.08
N ARG A 119 11.54 -9.79 7.91
CA ARG A 119 12.15 -8.71 8.64
C ARG A 119 11.40 -8.53 9.97
N PRO A 120 12.09 -8.43 11.11
CA PRO A 120 11.42 -8.14 12.37
C PRO A 120 10.71 -6.78 12.26
N GLU A 121 9.43 -6.72 12.66
CA GLU A 121 8.72 -5.46 12.80
C GLU A 121 9.48 -4.61 13.82
N ARG A 122 9.87 -3.39 13.42
CA ARG A 122 10.40 -2.40 14.37
C ARG A 122 9.21 -1.94 15.22
N ARG A 123 9.13 -2.43 16.45
CA ARG A 123 8.27 -1.88 17.50
C ARG A 123 8.66 -0.45 17.83
#